data_AF-A0A7C7CEY1-F1
#
_entry.id   AF-A0A7C7CEY1-F1
#
_cell.length_a   1.000
_cell.length_b   1.000
_cell.length_c   1.000
_cell.angle_alpha   90.00
_cell.angle_beta   90.00
_cell.angle_gamma   90.00
#
_symmetry.space_group_name_H-M   'P 1'
#
loop_
_entity.id
_entity.type
_entity.pdbx_description
1 polymer ?
#
loop_
_entity_poly.entity_id
_entity_poly.type
_entity_poly.pdbx_seq_one_letter_code
_entity_poly.pdbx_strand_id
1 'polypeptide(L)'
;MEEQKAWMKGYELSHLKGIEAFYSEYNAYAMSPFNSFKKNNVAEGLHDKSLHFDGDVAFTSKISKSASPINMYHDVVIGNKQKGDCTIKNLTWKKGCQSKAVTTLKEHETDKPCWFYVWAEDDLSKEVALKSGFSWVGTKITTFAELYGIYFRASLSDNALFDVPRMHPGRLSEEDLSLEKLSFEDVSPLIGLLLEQIQNLDLKFTNHYSNYNKNGAWSALSLRGYTPDPEFITKPVEMNKKWKEEHANEIFEMQDTKLRINLSSVELILKLIPSDFHRIRIMRLSPGGGELERHTDQVDPDSGIKNGKVMRLHFPIITNDSVMFTTWNVDGTKKEIHMKRGECWYLDTRKPHRAINTGKTDRLHLVVDVDANDNIRGLLC
;
A
#
# COMPACT_ATOMS: atom_id res chain seq x y z
N MET A 1 -27.36 16.41 -31.88
CA MET A 1 -25.92 16.67 -31.71
C MET A 1 -25.65 16.63 -30.22
N GLU A 2 -24.75 15.75 -29.77
CA GLU A 2 -24.34 15.72 -28.37
C GLU A 2 -23.66 17.06 -28.03
N GLU A 3 -24.04 17.69 -26.93
CA GLU A 3 -23.56 19.02 -26.57
C GLU A 3 -22.05 19.01 -26.29
N GLN A 4 -21.29 19.81 -27.04
CA GLN A 4 -19.84 19.86 -26.97
C GLN A 4 -19.38 20.59 -25.70
N LYS A 5 -18.90 19.84 -24.71
CA LYS A 5 -18.42 20.38 -23.43
C LYS A 5 -16.95 20.82 -23.53
N ALA A 6 -16.57 21.85 -22.78
CA ALA A 6 -15.20 22.40 -22.80
C ALA A 6 -14.10 21.36 -22.52
N TRP A 7 -14.37 20.36 -21.67
CA TRP A 7 -13.41 19.30 -21.35
C TRP A 7 -13.16 18.35 -22.53
N MET A 8 -14.04 18.31 -23.54
CA MET A 8 -13.91 17.43 -24.71
C MET A 8 -12.87 17.93 -25.71
N LYS A 9 -12.35 19.16 -25.55
CA LYS A 9 -11.26 19.73 -26.37
C LYS A 9 -11.49 19.69 -27.88
N GLY A 10 -12.75 19.74 -28.32
CA GLY A 10 -13.10 19.71 -29.74
C GLY A 10 -13.39 18.30 -30.30
N TYR A 11 -13.19 17.24 -29.52
CA TYR A 11 -13.45 15.86 -29.96
C TYR A 11 -14.89 15.42 -29.71
N GLU A 12 -15.41 14.58 -30.61
CA GLU A 12 -16.73 13.93 -30.46
C GLU A 12 -16.72 12.95 -29.27
N LEU A 13 -17.82 12.90 -28.51
CA LEU A 13 -17.90 12.05 -27.31
C LEU A 13 -17.81 10.56 -27.66
N SER A 14 -18.41 10.15 -28.79
CA SER A 14 -18.35 8.77 -29.29
C SER A 14 -16.90 8.33 -29.59
N HIS A 15 -16.09 9.22 -30.16
CA HIS A 15 -14.68 8.97 -30.42
C HIS A 15 -13.89 8.78 -29.12
N LEU A 16 -14.09 9.68 -28.14
CA LEU A 16 -13.43 9.60 -26.84
C LEU A 16 -13.79 8.31 -26.09
N LYS A 17 -15.07 7.92 -26.10
CA LYS A 17 -15.54 6.65 -25.49
C LYS A 17 -14.99 5.42 -26.21
N GLY A 18 -14.82 5.48 -27.52
CA GLY A 18 -14.22 4.41 -28.31
C GLY A 18 -12.78 4.10 -27.87
N ILE A 19 -11.98 5.14 -27.63
CA ILE A 19 -10.61 4.98 -27.11
C ILE A 19 -10.64 4.57 -25.62
N GLU A 20 -11.51 5.16 -24.79
CA GLU A 20 -11.67 4.77 -23.37
C GLU A 20 -11.95 3.27 -23.21
N ALA A 21 -12.76 2.67 -24.08
CA ALA A 21 -13.05 1.23 -24.04
C ALA A 21 -11.80 0.35 -24.22
N PHE A 22 -10.78 0.85 -24.91
CA PHE A 22 -9.50 0.18 -25.12
C PHE A 22 -8.65 0.06 -23.84
N TYR A 23 -9.01 0.82 -22.80
CA TYR A 23 -8.36 0.81 -21.49
C TYR A 23 -9.07 -0.08 -20.47
N SER A 24 -10.03 -0.91 -20.88
CA SER A 24 -10.77 -1.81 -19.97
C SER A 24 -9.85 -2.71 -19.14
N GLU A 25 -8.91 -3.40 -19.78
CA GLU A 25 -7.92 -4.25 -19.09
C GLU A 25 -7.00 -3.44 -18.17
N TYR A 26 -6.48 -2.29 -18.63
CA TYR A 26 -5.68 -1.39 -17.80
C TYR A 26 -6.47 -0.91 -16.56
N ASN A 27 -7.74 -0.59 -16.74
CA ASN A 27 -8.62 -0.08 -15.68
C ASN A 27 -9.05 -1.17 -14.69
N ALA A 28 -8.93 -2.46 -15.04
CA ALA A 28 -9.28 -3.56 -14.14
C ALA A 28 -8.40 -3.59 -12.86
N TYR A 29 -7.19 -3.03 -12.93
CA TYR A 29 -6.26 -2.90 -11.79
C TYR A 29 -6.43 -1.58 -11.03
N ALA A 30 -7.17 -0.61 -11.58
CA ALA A 30 -7.37 0.69 -10.94
C ALA A 30 -8.43 0.59 -9.84
N MET A 31 -8.01 0.67 -8.58
CA MET A 31 -8.92 0.74 -7.44
C MET A 31 -9.46 2.15 -7.24
N SER A 32 -8.64 3.16 -7.56
CA SER A 32 -9.04 4.55 -7.44
C SER A 32 -9.75 5.02 -8.71
N PRO A 33 -10.91 5.70 -8.62
CA PRO A 33 -11.56 6.28 -9.79
C PRO A 33 -10.73 7.39 -10.43
N PHE A 34 -9.69 7.89 -9.76
CA PHE A 34 -8.77 8.90 -10.29
C PHE A 34 -7.67 8.31 -11.16
N ASN A 35 -7.35 7.02 -10.99
CA ASN A 35 -6.28 6.34 -11.71
C ASN A 35 -6.78 5.49 -12.89
N SER A 36 -8.09 5.25 -13.00
CA SER A 36 -8.65 4.71 -14.24
C SER A 36 -8.50 5.73 -15.38
N PHE A 37 -8.10 5.25 -16.56
CA PHE A 37 -8.00 6.04 -17.77
C PHE A 37 -9.39 6.18 -18.42
N LYS A 38 -9.91 7.40 -18.45
CA LYS A 38 -11.28 7.73 -18.87
C LYS A 38 -11.29 8.64 -20.09
N LYS A 39 -12.46 8.84 -20.70
CA LYS A 39 -12.68 9.80 -21.81
C LYS A 39 -12.07 11.19 -21.59
N ASN A 40 -12.03 11.67 -20.34
CA ASN A 40 -11.41 12.94 -19.99
C ASN A 40 -9.89 12.91 -20.18
N ASN A 41 -9.24 11.80 -19.78
CA ASN A 41 -7.81 11.59 -20.01
C ASN A 41 -7.49 11.42 -21.49
N VAL A 42 -8.37 10.74 -22.25
CA VAL A 42 -8.26 10.64 -23.71
C VAL A 42 -8.28 12.03 -24.34
N ALA A 43 -9.29 12.86 -24.02
CA ALA A 43 -9.42 14.20 -24.59
C ALA A 43 -8.20 15.08 -24.28
N GLU A 44 -7.71 15.04 -23.04
CA GLU A 44 -6.50 15.75 -22.65
C GLU A 44 -5.26 15.23 -23.39
N GLY A 45 -5.08 13.90 -23.45
CA GLY A 45 -3.94 13.26 -24.10
C GLY A 45 -3.87 13.48 -25.61
N LEU A 46 -5.02 13.55 -26.29
CA LEU A 46 -5.08 13.91 -27.70
C LEU A 46 -4.75 15.40 -27.91
N HIS A 47 -5.28 16.28 -27.05
CA HIS A 47 -5.05 17.72 -27.13
C HIS A 47 -3.60 18.11 -26.88
N ASP A 48 -2.96 17.53 -25.86
CA ASP A 48 -1.56 17.80 -25.53
C ASP A 48 -0.55 16.89 -26.26
N LYS A 49 -1.05 15.99 -27.13
CA LYS A 49 -0.29 15.00 -27.91
C LYS A 49 0.52 14.03 -27.05
N SER A 50 0.13 13.81 -25.79
CA SER A 50 0.76 12.81 -24.93
C SER A 50 0.18 11.41 -25.09
N LEU A 51 -1.02 11.26 -25.65
CA LEU A 51 -1.62 9.95 -25.94
C LEU A 51 -1.16 9.45 -27.31
N HIS A 52 -0.53 8.28 -27.31
CA HIS A 52 -0.17 7.53 -28.50
C HIS A 52 -1.19 6.41 -28.67
N PHE A 53 -1.82 6.33 -29.85
CA PHE A 53 -2.76 5.28 -30.18
C PHE A 53 -2.73 5.00 -31.68
N ASP A 54 -2.44 3.76 -32.05
CA ASP A 54 -2.33 3.33 -33.45
C ASP A 54 -3.42 2.33 -33.89
N GLY A 55 -4.43 2.11 -33.05
CA GLY A 55 -5.50 1.13 -33.24
C GLY A 55 -5.25 -0.23 -32.56
N ASP A 56 -3.99 -0.58 -32.28
CA ASP A 56 -3.62 -1.85 -31.63
C ASP A 56 -2.85 -1.68 -30.32
N VAL A 57 -2.16 -0.55 -30.14
CA VAL A 57 -1.41 -0.22 -28.92
C VAL A 57 -1.74 1.21 -28.52
N ALA A 58 -1.95 1.42 -27.22
CA ALA A 58 -2.12 2.75 -26.65
C ALA A 58 -1.32 2.93 -25.37
N PHE A 59 -0.74 4.12 -25.19
CA PHE A 59 -0.07 4.54 -23.97
C PHE A 59 0.03 6.06 -23.93
N THR A 60 0.30 6.62 -22.75
CA THR A 60 0.67 8.03 -22.63
C THR A 60 2.16 8.19 -22.41
N SER A 61 2.74 9.25 -22.96
CA SER A 61 4.13 9.63 -22.67
C SER A 61 4.28 11.13 -22.47
N LYS A 62 5.09 11.55 -21.50
CA LYS A 62 5.42 12.97 -21.27
C LYS A 62 6.90 13.15 -20.98
N ILE A 63 7.47 14.27 -21.43
CA ILE A 63 8.83 14.68 -21.09
C ILE A 63 8.81 15.50 -19.79
N SER A 64 9.67 15.12 -18.85
CA SER A 64 9.81 15.76 -17.56
C SER A 64 10.41 17.16 -17.71
N LYS A 65 9.69 18.20 -17.26
CA LYS A 65 10.14 19.60 -17.32
C LYS A 65 11.05 19.99 -16.16
N SER A 66 11.05 19.22 -15.08
CA SER A 66 11.83 19.43 -13.87
C SER A 66 12.25 18.09 -13.26
N ALA A 67 13.30 18.13 -12.44
CA ALA A 67 13.69 16.97 -11.65
C ALA A 67 12.68 16.73 -10.52
N SER A 68 12.41 15.47 -10.20
CA SER A 68 11.53 15.09 -9.08
C SER A 68 11.80 13.65 -8.62
N PRO A 69 11.69 13.38 -7.31
CA PRO A 69 11.83 12.02 -6.81
C PRO A 69 10.61 11.17 -7.18
N ILE A 70 10.84 9.87 -7.34
CA ILE A 70 9.82 8.83 -7.36
C ILE A 70 9.92 8.13 -6.02
N ASN A 71 8.91 8.33 -5.18
CA ASN A 71 8.82 7.69 -3.86
C ASN A 71 7.96 6.43 -3.96
N MET A 72 8.41 5.36 -3.29
CA MET A 72 7.65 4.15 -3.04
C MET A 72 6.39 4.48 -2.22
N TYR A 73 6.60 5.12 -1.08
CA TYR A 73 5.63 5.82 -0.24
C TYR A 73 6.42 6.79 0.66
N HIS A 74 5.75 7.78 1.27
CA HIS A 74 6.37 8.78 2.17
C HIS A 74 7.71 9.33 1.63
N ASP A 75 8.80 9.14 2.38
CA ASP A 75 10.16 9.59 2.10
C ASP A 75 11.08 8.50 1.52
N VAL A 76 10.56 7.31 1.20
CA VAL A 76 11.35 6.22 0.60
C VAL A 76 11.51 6.46 -0.90
N VAL A 77 12.58 7.15 -1.28
CA VAL A 77 12.93 7.43 -2.68
C VAL A 77 13.46 6.16 -3.36
N ILE A 78 12.88 5.79 -4.51
CA ILE A 78 13.34 4.66 -5.35
C ILE A 78 13.93 5.11 -6.69
N GLY A 79 13.67 6.35 -7.11
CA GLY A 79 14.17 6.88 -8.37
C GLY A 79 14.17 8.40 -8.37
N ASN A 80 14.96 9.00 -9.24
CA ASN A 80 14.98 10.44 -9.43
C ASN A 80 14.80 10.73 -10.92
N LYS A 81 13.64 11.30 -11.28
CA LYS A 81 13.43 11.83 -12.63
C LYS A 81 14.29 13.07 -12.80
N GLN A 82 14.91 13.19 -13.96
CA GLN A 82 15.66 14.36 -14.38
C GLN A 82 14.86 15.14 -15.43
N LYS A 83 15.18 16.43 -15.59
CA LYS A 83 14.62 17.22 -16.69
C LYS A 83 15.06 16.60 -18.02
N GLY A 84 14.12 16.38 -18.93
CA GLY A 84 14.35 15.71 -20.21
C GLY A 84 14.02 14.22 -20.22
N ASP A 85 13.87 13.58 -19.05
CA ASP A 85 13.45 12.18 -19.00
C ASP A 85 12.04 11.99 -19.57
N CYS A 86 11.86 10.96 -20.39
CA CYS A 86 10.54 10.50 -20.80
C CYS A 86 9.86 9.70 -19.68
N THR A 87 8.54 9.78 -19.57
CA THR A 87 7.74 8.93 -18.69
C THR A 87 6.57 8.37 -19.47
N ILE A 88 6.52 7.04 -19.58
CA ILE A 88 5.44 6.26 -20.18
C ILE A 88 4.50 5.76 -19.08
N LYS A 89 3.20 5.82 -19.33
CA LYS A 89 2.15 5.30 -18.45
C LYS A 89 0.99 4.73 -19.27
N ASN A 90 0.08 4.05 -18.59
CA ASN A 90 -1.21 3.63 -19.14
C ASN A 90 -1.04 2.79 -20.41
N LEU A 91 -0.09 1.84 -20.43
CA LEU A 91 0.03 0.92 -21.56
C LEU A 91 -1.20 0.00 -21.60
N THR A 92 -1.76 -0.16 -22.80
CA THR A 92 -2.75 -1.17 -23.13
C THR A 92 -2.59 -1.57 -24.60
N TRP A 93 -3.08 -2.74 -24.98
CA TRP A 93 -3.04 -3.22 -26.35
C TRP A 93 -4.23 -4.12 -26.66
N LYS A 94 -4.51 -4.27 -27.95
CA LYS A 94 -5.53 -5.18 -28.46
C LYS A 94 -5.08 -6.62 -28.24
N LYS A 95 -6.00 -7.51 -27.85
CA LYS A 95 -5.70 -8.93 -27.66
C LYS A 95 -4.91 -9.50 -28.84
N GLY A 96 -3.76 -10.12 -28.56
CA GLY A 96 -2.84 -10.67 -29.57
C GLY A 96 -1.74 -9.71 -30.04
N CYS A 97 -1.79 -8.42 -29.69
CA CYS A 97 -0.83 -7.41 -30.12
C CYS A 97 0.31 -7.13 -29.12
N GLN A 98 0.57 -8.03 -28.17
CA GLN A 98 1.62 -7.86 -27.15
C GLN A 98 3.02 -7.66 -27.80
N SER A 99 3.35 -8.44 -28.83
CA SER A 99 4.63 -8.28 -29.55
C SER A 99 4.74 -6.90 -30.23
N LYS A 100 3.62 -6.36 -30.73
CA LYS A 100 3.58 -5.00 -31.29
C LYS A 100 3.84 -3.99 -30.18
N ALA A 101 3.21 -4.13 -29.01
CA ALA A 101 3.46 -3.26 -27.86
C ALA A 101 4.95 -3.24 -27.46
N VAL A 102 5.62 -4.40 -27.47
CA VAL A 102 7.07 -4.49 -27.24
C VAL A 102 7.85 -3.70 -28.29
N THR A 103 7.59 -3.91 -29.58
CA THR A 103 8.28 -3.19 -30.66
C THR A 103 8.04 -1.68 -30.57
N THR A 104 6.79 -1.25 -30.38
CA THR A 104 6.42 0.16 -30.22
C THR A 104 7.19 0.81 -29.08
N LEU A 105 7.29 0.16 -27.91
CA LEU A 105 8.02 0.72 -26.78
C LEU A 105 9.54 0.71 -27.00
N LYS A 106 10.09 -0.29 -27.69
CA LYS A 106 11.52 -0.32 -28.06
C LYS A 106 11.93 0.86 -28.92
N GLU A 107 11.05 1.32 -29.80
CA GLU A 107 11.32 2.41 -30.75
C GLU A 107 10.93 3.79 -30.20
N HIS A 108 10.10 3.84 -29.15
CA HIS A 108 9.61 5.09 -28.57
C HIS A 108 10.69 5.80 -27.73
N GLU A 109 11.03 7.04 -28.07
CA GLU A 109 11.89 7.94 -27.27
C GLU A 109 13.21 7.28 -26.84
N THR A 110 13.90 6.64 -27.78
CA THR A 110 15.15 5.90 -27.52
C THR A 110 16.35 6.80 -27.26
N ASP A 111 16.32 8.04 -27.74
CA ASP A 111 17.37 9.04 -27.56
C ASP A 111 17.38 9.66 -26.15
N LYS A 112 16.44 9.27 -25.28
CA LYS A 112 16.28 9.83 -23.93
C LYS A 112 16.10 8.74 -22.88
N PRO A 113 16.55 8.97 -21.63
CA PRO A 113 16.19 8.11 -20.51
C PRO A 113 14.68 8.08 -20.31
N CYS A 114 14.14 6.90 -20.05
CA CYS A 114 12.69 6.69 -20.02
C CYS A 114 12.27 5.90 -18.77
N TRP A 115 11.26 6.41 -18.08
CA TRP A 115 10.58 5.75 -16.98
C TRP A 115 9.28 5.12 -17.47
N PHE A 116 8.94 3.93 -16.98
CA PHE A 116 7.70 3.26 -17.35
C PHE A 116 6.95 2.78 -16.10
N TYR A 117 5.68 3.18 -16.00
CA TYR A 117 4.79 2.84 -14.89
C TYR A 117 3.84 1.73 -15.34
N VAL A 118 3.94 0.59 -14.67
CA VAL A 118 3.18 -0.62 -14.97
C VAL A 118 2.44 -1.06 -13.70
N TRP A 119 1.22 -1.56 -13.81
CA TRP A 119 0.57 -2.20 -12.67
C TRP A 119 1.40 -3.39 -12.21
N ALA A 120 1.83 -3.41 -10.94
CA ALA A 120 2.69 -4.49 -10.46
C ALA A 120 1.99 -5.86 -10.54
N GLU A 121 0.66 -5.87 -10.48
CA GLU A 121 -0.19 -7.06 -10.59
C GLU A 121 -0.40 -7.54 -12.04
N ASP A 122 0.03 -6.78 -13.06
CA ASP A 122 -0.12 -7.15 -14.47
C ASP A 122 1.16 -7.81 -15.02
N ASP A 123 1.22 -9.14 -14.94
CA ASP A 123 2.37 -9.93 -15.41
C ASP A 123 2.69 -9.72 -16.89
N LEU A 124 1.68 -9.52 -17.75
CA LEU A 124 1.89 -9.32 -19.18
C LEU A 124 2.54 -7.97 -19.44
N SER A 125 2.07 -6.90 -18.78
CA SER A 125 2.70 -5.58 -18.91
C SER A 125 4.11 -5.55 -18.32
N LYS A 126 4.37 -6.28 -17.23
CA LYS A 126 5.73 -6.46 -16.68
C LYS A 126 6.65 -7.14 -17.68
N GLU A 127 6.18 -8.20 -18.34
CA GLU A 127 6.92 -8.88 -19.39
C GLU A 127 7.20 -7.95 -20.59
N VAL A 128 6.21 -7.14 -21.00
CA VAL A 128 6.39 -6.13 -22.05
C VAL A 128 7.45 -5.11 -21.66
N ALA A 129 7.45 -4.62 -20.41
CA ALA A 129 8.46 -3.68 -19.93
C ALA A 129 9.88 -4.27 -20.06
N LEU A 130 10.08 -5.49 -19.55
CA LEU A 130 11.37 -6.19 -19.61
C LEU A 130 11.82 -6.45 -21.06
N LYS A 131 10.92 -6.99 -21.89
CA LYS A 131 11.23 -7.26 -23.31
C LYS A 131 11.50 -5.99 -24.11
N SER A 132 11.00 -4.83 -23.66
CA SER A 132 11.23 -3.52 -24.28
C SER A 132 12.52 -2.84 -23.82
N GLY A 133 13.35 -3.53 -23.04
CA GLY A 133 14.66 -3.07 -22.57
C GLY A 133 14.60 -2.23 -21.30
N PHE A 134 13.50 -2.24 -20.56
CA PHE A 134 13.43 -1.59 -19.25
C PHE A 134 13.82 -2.56 -18.14
N SER A 135 14.42 -2.04 -17.08
CA SER A 135 14.75 -2.77 -15.85
C SER A 135 13.89 -2.28 -14.69
N TRP A 136 13.47 -3.17 -13.81
CA TRP A 136 12.72 -2.80 -12.61
C TRP A 136 13.60 -2.04 -11.63
N VAL A 137 13.07 -0.94 -11.08
CA VAL A 137 13.76 -0.07 -10.11
C VAL A 137 13.15 -0.20 -8.71
N GLY A 138 11.83 -0.34 -8.64
CA GLY A 138 11.08 -0.41 -7.40
C GLY A 138 9.59 -0.28 -7.67
N THR A 139 8.80 -0.18 -6.60
CA THR A 139 7.34 -0.07 -6.72
C THR A 139 6.84 1.16 -6.01
N LYS A 140 5.99 1.93 -6.68
CA LYS A 140 5.23 3.03 -6.10
C LYS A 140 3.89 2.52 -5.60
N ILE A 141 3.56 2.81 -4.35
CA ILE A 141 2.31 2.41 -3.71
C ILE A 141 1.47 3.66 -3.44
N THR A 142 0.22 3.66 -3.91
CA THR A 142 -0.69 4.78 -3.69
C THR A 142 -1.43 4.62 -2.35
N THR A 143 -1.98 5.72 -1.84
CA THR A 143 -2.87 5.70 -0.67
C THR A 143 -4.17 4.92 -0.91
N PHE A 144 -4.52 4.65 -2.17
CA PHE A 144 -5.63 3.80 -2.59
C PHE A 144 -5.24 2.32 -2.72
N ALA A 145 -4.09 1.94 -2.17
CA ALA A 145 -3.59 0.56 -2.16
C ALA A 145 -3.28 -0.02 -3.54
N GLU A 146 -2.95 0.81 -4.52
CA GLU A 146 -2.53 0.38 -5.85
C GLU A 146 -1.00 0.33 -5.97
N LEU A 147 -0.48 -0.60 -6.75
CA LEU A 147 0.96 -0.83 -6.92
C LEU A 147 1.38 -0.56 -8.37
N TYR A 148 2.28 0.40 -8.56
CA TYR A 148 2.95 0.62 -9.82
C TYR A 148 4.39 0.11 -9.76
N GLY A 149 4.69 -0.97 -10.49
CA GLY A 149 6.05 -1.30 -10.84
C GLY A 149 6.66 -0.17 -11.66
N ILE A 150 7.79 0.36 -11.18
CA ILE A 150 8.54 1.44 -11.81
C ILE A 150 9.75 0.84 -12.51
N TYR A 151 9.77 1.03 -13.81
CA TYR A 151 10.81 0.54 -14.70
C TYR A 151 11.58 1.70 -15.31
N PHE A 152 12.85 1.46 -15.62
CA PHE A 152 13.73 2.46 -16.21
C PHE A 152 14.53 1.88 -17.37
N ARG A 153 14.69 2.67 -18.43
CA ARG A 153 15.55 2.40 -19.57
C ARG A 153 16.44 3.62 -19.81
N ALA A 154 17.75 3.41 -19.94
CA ALA A 154 18.68 4.47 -20.32
C ALA A 154 18.47 4.90 -21.78
N SER A 155 18.97 6.08 -22.17
CA SER A 155 19.04 6.46 -23.58
C SER A 155 19.92 5.48 -24.35
N LEU A 156 19.48 5.07 -25.53
CA LEU A 156 20.27 4.35 -26.50
C LEU A 156 21.06 5.40 -27.30
N SER A 157 22.19 5.86 -26.75
CA SER A 157 23.12 6.73 -27.48
C SER A 157 24.08 5.89 -28.33
N ASP A 158 24.56 6.44 -29.45
CA ASP A 158 25.60 5.79 -30.28
C ASP A 158 26.93 5.58 -29.53
N ASN A 159 27.10 6.21 -28.35
CA ASN A 159 28.30 6.17 -27.52
C ASN A 159 28.10 5.35 -26.23
N ALA A 160 27.33 4.26 -26.29
CA ALA A 160 27.04 3.38 -25.15
C ALA A 160 28.27 2.88 -24.36
N LEU A 161 29.48 2.90 -24.96
CA LEU A 161 30.77 2.57 -24.29
C LEU A 161 31.17 3.58 -23.20
N PHE A 162 30.65 4.81 -23.24
CA PHE A 162 30.96 5.89 -22.29
C PHE A 162 29.77 6.25 -21.38
N ASP A 163 28.59 5.65 -21.61
CA ASP A 163 27.41 5.91 -20.80
C ASP A 163 27.51 5.17 -19.47
N VAL A 164 27.69 5.93 -18.39
CA VAL A 164 27.63 5.39 -17.03
C VAL A 164 26.16 5.02 -16.73
N PRO A 165 25.87 3.76 -16.32
CA PRO A 165 24.52 3.37 -15.95
C PRO A 165 23.95 4.29 -14.88
N ARG A 166 22.71 4.77 -15.07
CA ARG A 166 22.06 5.62 -14.09
C ARG A 166 21.83 4.82 -12.80
N MET A 167 22.54 5.18 -11.75
CA MET A 167 22.32 4.61 -10.42
C MET A 167 21.02 5.16 -9.82
N HIS A 168 20.25 4.26 -9.22
CA HIS A 168 19.01 4.60 -8.51
C HIS A 168 19.20 4.51 -7.00
N PRO A 169 18.49 5.34 -6.21
CA PRO A 169 18.55 5.25 -4.76
C PRO A 169 18.21 3.84 -4.25
N GLY A 170 19.04 3.34 -3.34
CA GLY A 170 18.75 2.12 -2.61
C GLY A 170 17.69 2.33 -1.53
N ARG A 171 17.12 1.24 -1.05
CA ARG A 171 16.25 1.17 0.13
C ARG A 171 16.68 -0.02 0.99
N LEU A 172 16.25 -0.04 2.25
CA LEU A 172 16.44 -1.22 3.10
C LEU A 172 15.73 -2.41 2.46
N SER A 173 16.32 -3.60 2.52
CA SER A 173 15.71 -4.82 1.97
C SER A 173 14.37 -5.12 2.62
N GLU A 174 14.21 -4.75 3.89
CA GLU A 174 13.00 -4.92 4.67
C GLU A 174 11.86 -4.01 4.19
N GLU A 175 12.15 -2.96 3.42
CA GLU A 175 11.12 -2.17 2.73
C GLU A 175 10.39 -2.98 1.64
N ASP A 176 10.93 -4.12 1.20
CA ASP A 176 10.24 -5.00 0.24
C ASP A 176 9.35 -6.05 0.91
N LEU A 177 9.45 -6.21 2.24
CA LEU A 177 8.63 -7.11 3.04
C LEU A 177 7.23 -6.53 3.28
N SER A 178 6.23 -7.40 3.32
CA SER A 178 4.82 -6.98 3.51
C SER A 178 4.20 -7.57 4.76
N LEU A 179 4.32 -8.89 4.94
CA LEU A 179 3.76 -9.59 6.07
C LEU A 179 4.64 -10.78 6.42
N GLU A 180 5.43 -10.67 7.47
CA GLU A 180 6.41 -11.68 7.83
C GLU A 180 6.19 -12.22 9.23
N LYS A 181 6.32 -13.54 9.38
CA LYS A 181 6.38 -14.16 10.69
C LYS A 181 7.74 -13.85 11.29
N LEU A 182 7.76 -13.31 12.49
CA LEU A 182 9.00 -13.04 13.18
C LEU A 182 9.56 -14.33 13.78
N SER A 183 10.89 -14.42 13.83
CA SER A 183 11.62 -15.40 14.64
C SER A 183 11.47 -15.05 16.13
N PHE A 184 10.28 -15.29 16.65
CA PHE A 184 9.86 -14.99 18.01
C PHE A 184 9.57 -16.29 18.76
N GLU A 185 9.74 -16.29 20.08
CA GLU A 185 9.35 -17.45 20.90
C GLU A 185 7.83 -17.70 20.83
N ASP A 186 7.42 -18.96 21.00
CA ASP A 186 5.99 -19.31 21.03
C ASP A 186 5.35 -18.76 22.31
N VAL A 187 4.54 -17.71 22.16
CA VAL A 187 3.85 -17.06 23.28
C VAL A 187 2.48 -17.67 23.58
N SER A 188 2.16 -18.85 23.04
CA SER A 188 0.88 -19.55 23.28
C SER A 188 0.46 -19.62 24.75
N PRO A 189 1.36 -19.91 25.73
CA PRO A 189 1.00 -19.91 27.14
C PRO A 189 0.54 -18.53 27.64
N LEU A 190 1.26 -17.46 27.27
CA LEU A 190 0.94 -16.08 27.65
C LEU A 190 -0.37 -15.62 27.01
N ILE A 191 -0.61 -16.02 25.76
CA ILE A 191 -1.88 -15.78 25.05
C ILE A 191 -3.05 -16.49 25.75
N GLY A 192 -2.83 -17.66 26.36
CA GLY A 192 -3.84 -18.33 27.19
C GLY A 192 -4.26 -17.49 28.40
N LEU A 193 -3.30 -16.98 29.16
CA LEU A 193 -3.56 -16.10 30.29
C LEU A 193 -4.28 -14.81 29.86
N LEU A 194 -3.87 -14.23 28.73
CA LEU A 194 -4.52 -13.04 28.18
C LEU A 194 -5.97 -13.31 27.79
N LEU A 195 -6.25 -14.46 27.17
CA LEU A 195 -7.60 -14.84 26.79
C LEU A 195 -8.50 -15.00 28.03
N GLU A 196 -8.01 -15.65 29.09
CA GLU A 196 -8.75 -15.77 30.35
C GLU A 196 -9.05 -14.41 30.98
N GLN A 197 -8.08 -13.50 30.98
CA GLN A 197 -8.27 -12.14 31.48
C GLN A 197 -9.30 -11.36 30.65
N ILE A 198 -9.26 -11.47 29.32
CA ILE A 198 -10.24 -10.85 28.42
C ILE A 198 -11.64 -11.41 28.68
N GLN A 199 -11.80 -12.72 28.85
CA GLN A 199 -13.10 -13.37 29.08
C GLN A 199 -13.73 -13.00 30.43
N ASN A 200 -12.90 -12.66 31.42
CA ASN A 200 -13.36 -12.19 32.73
C ASN A 200 -13.76 -10.70 32.73
N LEU A 201 -13.55 -9.99 31.62
CA LEU A 201 -13.94 -8.58 31.46
C LEU A 201 -15.11 -8.46 30.49
N ASP A 202 -16.11 -7.66 30.84
CA ASP A 202 -17.17 -7.26 29.90
C ASP A 202 -16.63 -6.16 28.96
N LEU A 203 -15.85 -6.56 27.96
CA LEU A 203 -15.23 -5.64 27.00
C LEU A 203 -16.22 -5.23 25.91
N LYS A 204 -16.49 -3.93 25.84
CA LYS A 204 -17.26 -3.32 24.74
C LYS A 204 -16.29 -2.81 23.69
N PHE A 205 -16.20 -3.51 22.56
CA PHE A 205 -15.37 -3.06 21.45
C PHE A 205 -16.07 -1.95 20.67
N THR A 206 -15.36 -0.83 20.46
CA THR A 206 -15.90 0.30 19.72
C THR A 206 -15.47 0.25 18.25
N ASN A 207 -16.42 0.53 17.36
CA ASN A 207 -16.17 0.61 15.94
C ASN A 207 -15.34 1.84 15.63
N HIS A 208 -14.30 1.64 14.83
CA HIS A 208 -13.56 2.74 14.27
C HIS A 208 -14.09 3.08 12.89
N TYR A 209 -14.39 4.36 12.69
CA TYR A 209 -14.86 4.85 11.41
C TYR A 209 -13.71 4.87 10.40
N SER A 210 -13.74 3.93 9.46
CA SER A 210 -12.89 3.96 8.28
C SER A 210 -13.67 3.48 7.07
N ASN A 211 -13.36 4.03 5.88
CA ASN A 211 -14.07 3.70 4.65
C ASN A 211 -13.92 2.22 4.24
N TYR A 212 -12.91 1.53 4.79
CA TYR A 212 -12.59 0.13 4.53
C TYR A 212 -13.15 -0.85 5.58
N ASN A 213 -13.81 -0.36 6.65
CA ASN A 213 -14.46 -1.17 7.68
C ASN A 213 -15.95 -1.36 7.35
N LYS A 214 -16.25 -2.33 6.49
CA LYS A 214 -17.64 -2.61 6.08
C LYS A 214 -18.47 -3.13 7.25
N ASN A 215 -19.71 -2.65 7.35
CA ASN A 215 -20.71 -3.06 8.35
C ASN A 215 -20.28 -2.90 9.82
N GLY A 216 -19.21 -2.14 10.10
CA GLY A 216 -18.66 -2.05 11.47
C GLY A 216 -18.21 -3.40 12.01
N ALA A 217 -17.70 -4.28 11.14
CA ALA A 217 -17.26 -5.61 11.54
C ALA A 217 -15.91 -5.59 12.28
N TRP A 218 -15.10 -4.55 12.05
CA TRP A 218 -13.85 -4.30 12.73
C TRP A 218 -13.99 -3.27 13.84
N SER A 219 -13.40 -3.58 14.99
CA SER A 219 -13.47 -2.77 16.20
C SER A 219 -12.19 -2.97 17.02
N ALA A 220 -11.80 -2.02 17.86
CA ALA A 220 -10.60 -2.18 18.68
C ALA A 220 -10.70 -1.46 20.02
N LEU A 221 -9.81 -1.84 20.94
CA LEU A 221 -9.63 -1.22 22.24
C LEU A 221 -8.16 -0.86 22.43
N SER A 222 -7.92 0.34 22.95
CA SER A 222 -6.61 0.88 23.29
C SER A 222 -6.21 0.47 24.70
N LEU A 223 -5.06 -0.18 24.82
CA LEU A 223 -4.35 -0.40 26.09
C LEU A 223 -3.31 0.70 26.32
N ARG A 224 -2.76 1.24 25.24
CA ARG A 224 -1.86 2.39 25.22
C ARG A 224 -2.13 3.22 23.97
N GLY A 225 -2.42 4.50 24.15
CA GLY A 225 -2.83 5.43 23.09
C GLY A 225 -2.67 6.88 23.52
N TYR A 226 -3.47 7.77 22.92
CA TYR A 226 -3.31 9.23 23.10
C TYR A 226 -4.24 9.84 24.14
N THR A 227 -5.11 9.04 24.74
CA THR A 227 -6.05 9.45 25.78
C THR A 227 -6.19 8.30 26.80
N PRO A 228 -6.71 8.56 28.01
CA PRO A 228 -6.99 7.51 28.98
C PRO A 228 -8.20 6.63 28.60
N ASP A 229 -8.97 7.01 27.58
CA ASP A 229 -10.14 6.28 27.10
C ASP A 229 -9.74 5.10 26.20
N PRO A 230 -10.04 3.83 26.59
CA PRO A 230 -9.79 2.67 25.74
C PRO A 230 -10.48 2.70 24.38
N GLU A 231 -11.55 3.48 24.21
CA GLU A 231 -12.26 3.55 22.93
C GLU A 231 -11.56 4.49 21.93
N PHE A 232 -10.64 5.33 22.39
CA PHE A 232 -9.86 6.22 21.53
C PHE A 232 -8.64 5.49 20.94
N ILE A 233 -8.79 4.96 19.72
CA ILE A 233 -7.75 4.14 19.07
C ILE A 233 -6.96 4.85 17.95
N THR A 234 -7.47 5.99 17.48
CA THR A 234 -6.92 6.74 16.32
C THR A 234 -5.76 7.62 16.75
N LYS A 235 -4.76 7.85 15.88
CA LYS A 235 -3.78 8.90 16.16
C LYS A 235 -4.41 10.28 15.90
N PRO A 236 -4.20 11.28 16.77
CA PRO A 236 -4.63 12.66 16.51
C PRO A 236 -4.15 13.20 15.15
N VAL A 237 -2.95 12.81 14.71
CA VAL A 237 -2.38 13.23 13.40
C VAL A 237 -3.17 12.66 12.21
N GLU A 238 -3.88 11.55 12.37
CA GLU A 238 -4.70 10.93 11.32
C GLU A 238 -6.11 11.56 11.25
N MET A 239 -6.52 12.32 12.28
CA MET A 239 -7.84 12.91 12.35
C MET A 239 -8.07 13.98 11.27
N ASN A 240 -9.33 14.18 10.90
CA ASN A 240 -9.70 15.17 9.89
C ASN A 240 -9.46 16.62 10.40
N LYS A 241 -9.46 17.57 9.46
CA LYS A 241 -9.18 18.99 9.75
C LYS A 241 -10.13 19.57 10.82
N LYS A 242 -11.43 19.26 10.73
CA LYS A 242 -12.44 19.77 11.66
C LYS A 242 -12.17 19.29 13.10
N TRP A 243 -11.92 18.00 13.29
CA TRP A 243 -11.61 17.45 14.61
C TRP A 243 -10.34 18.08 15.19
N LYS A 244 -9.30 18.26 14.37
CA LYS A 244 -8.05 18.92 14.79
C LYS A 244 -8.26 20.37 15.21
N GLU A 245 -9.16 21.09 14.54
CA GLU A 245 -9.54 22.47 14.92
C GLU A 245 -10.29 22.49 16.26
N GLU A 246 -11.23 21.55 16.46
CA GLU A 246 -12.02 21.42 17.69
C GLU A 246 -11.15 21.06 18.91
N HIS A 247 -10.08 20.29 18.72
CA HIS A 247 -9.20 19.79 19.78
C HIS A 247 -7.81 20.46 19.75
N ALA A 248 -7.68 21.64 19.15
CA ALA A 248 -6.39 22.31 18.95
C ALA A 248 -5.68 22.69 20.27
N ASN A 249 -6.44 22.82 21.36
CA ASN A 249 -5.91 23.18 22.69
C ASN A 249 -5.69 21.96 23.60
N GLU A 250 -5.97 20.76 23.11
CA GLU A 250 -5.76 19.52 23.86
C GLU A 250 -4.38 18.95 23.59
N ILE A 251 -3.74 18.43 24.64
CA ILE A 251 -2.44 17.79 24.55
C ILE A 251 -2.67 16.28 24.50
N PHE A 252 -2.32 15.69 23.35
CA PHE A 252 -2.42 14.26 23.13
C PHE A 252 -1.04 13.62 23.20
N GLU A 253 -0.73 12.99 24.33
CA GLU A 253 0.52 12.28 24.58
C GLU A 253 0.27 10.79 24.79
N MET A 254 1.28 9.99 24.44
CA MET A 254 1.22 8.54 24.58
C MET A 254 1.10 8.15 26.05
N GLN A 255 0.03 7.45 26.40
CA GLN A 255 -0.30 7.08 27.78
C GLN A 255 -1.04 5.74 27.82
N ASP A 256 -1.01 5.09 28.98
CA ASP A 256 -1.69 3.82 29.21
C ASP A 256 -3.14 4.05 29.64
N THR A 257 -4.04 3.17 29.20
CA THR A 257 -5.43 3.20 29.65
C THR A 257 -5.60 2.34 30.89
N LYS A 258 -6.68 2.59 31.66
CA LYS A 258 -7.02 1.75 32.82
C LYS A 258 -7.25 0.28 32.46
N LEU A 259 -7.62 0.01 31.20
CA LEU A 259 -7.86 -1.35 30.73
C LEU A 259 -6.56 -2.18 30.72
N ARG A 260 -5.41 -1.57 30.44
CA ARG A 260 -4.11 -2.26 30.42
C ARG A 260 -3.77 -2.92 31.77
N ILE A 261 -4.12 -2.25 32.88
CA ILE A 261 -3.87 -2.75 34.25
C ILE A 261 -4.58 -4.09 34.49
N ASN A 262 -5.80 -4.25 33.94
CA ASN A 262 -6.60 -5.47 34.12
C ASN A 262 -6.13 -6.64 33.22
N LEU A 263 -5.21 -6.38 32.29
CA LEU A 263 -4.68 -7.34 31.32
C LEU A 263 -3.18 -7.55 31.54
N SER A 264 -2.78 -7.85 32.77
CA SER A 264 -1.37 -7.91 33.20
C SER A 264 -0.51 -8.91 32.42
N SER A 265 -1.11 -9.92 31.79
CA SER A 265 -0.39 -10.87 30.91
C SER A 265 0.19 -10.19 29.65
N VAL A 266 -0.37 -9.05 29.22
CA VAL A 266 0.20 -8.23 28.14
C VAL A 266 1.63 -7.83 28.47
N GLU A 267 1.93 -7.47 29.72
CA GLU A 267 3.29 -7.08 30.12
C GLU A 267 4.31 -8.21 29.98
N LEU A 268 3.88 -9.46 30.11
CA LEU A 268 4.75 -10.61 29.90
C LEU A 268 5.11 -10.77 28.42
N ILE A 269 4.16 -10.53 27.51
CA ILE A 269 4.40 -10.55 26.06
C ILE A 269 5.30 -9.38 25.66
N LEU A 270 5.04 -8.18 26.19
CA LEU A 270 5.81 -6.97 25.84
C LEU A 270 7.28 -7.10 26.23
N LYS A 271 7.61 -7.72 27.38
CA LYS A 271 9.01 -7.94 27.81
C LYS A 271 9.87 -8.72 26.83
N LEU A 272 9.25 -9.48 25.93
CA LEU A 272 9.93 -10.29 24.91
C LEU A 272 10.27 -9.49 23.65
N ILE A 273 9.69 -8.30 23.49
CA ILE A 273 9.87 -7.46 22.31
C ILE A 273 11.07 -6.53 22.57
N PRO A 274 12.15 -6.62 21.76
CA PRO A 274 13.36 -5.82 21.98
C PRO A 274 13.22 -4.39 21.40
N SER A 275 12.17 -3.67 21.80
CA SER A 275 11.93 -2.29 21.37
C SER A 275 11.03 -1.53 22.34
N ASP A 276 11.02 -0.20 22.19
CA ASP A 276 10.10 0.69 22.87
C ASP A 276 8.69 0.64 22.25
N PHE A 277 7.68 0.87 23.09
CA PHE A 277 6.27 0.70 22.73
C PHE A 277 5.59 2.02 22.43
N HIS A 278 4.93 2.04 21.28
CA HIS A 278 4.05 3.12 20.88
C HIS A 278 2.60 2.78 21.27
N ARG A 279 1.70 2.48 20.33
CA ARG A 279 0.32 2.07 20.63
C ARG A 279 0.24 0.58 20.93
N ILE A 280 -0.61 0.21 21.89
CA ILE A 280 -0.94 -1.19 22.20
C ILE A 280 -2.45 -1.33 22.14
N ARG A 281 -2.95 -2.26 21.33
CA ARG A 281 -4.39 -2.39 21.04
C ARG A 281 -4.83 -3.84 20.98
N ILE A 282 -6.08 -4.11 21.33
CA ILE A 282 -6.75 -5.38 21.00
C ILE A 282 -7.67 -5.10 19.83
N MET A 283 -7.46 -5.79 18.71
CA MET A 283 -8.23 -5.61 17.49
C MET A 283 -9.13 -6.82 17.23
N ARG A 284 -10.42 -6.55 17.09
CA ARG A 284 -11.48 -7.52 16.84
C ARG A 284 -11.97 -7.45 15.41
N LEU A 285 -12.19 -8.61 14.80
CA LEU A 285 -12.92 -8.75 13.53
C LEU A 285 -14.04 -9.78 13.70
N SER A 286 -15.26 -9.34 13.48
CA SER A 286 -16.48 -10.13 13.71
C SER A 286 -16.56 -11.36 12.79
N PRO A 287 -17.22 -12.45 13.22
CA PRO A 287 -17.47 -13.63 12.39
C PRO A 287 -18.48 -13.34 11.27
N GLY A 288 -18.70 -14.34 10.40
CA GLY A 288 -19.78 -14.32 9.42
C GLY A 288 -19.52 -13.42 8.21
N GLY A 289 -18.24 -13.16 7.90
CA GLY A 289 -17.84 -12.32 6.77
C GLY A 289 -17.38 -10.92 7.18
N GLY A 290 -16.97 -10.72 8.44
CA GLY A 290 -16.34 -9.47 8.85
C GLY A 290 -15.09 -9.20 8.02
N GLU A 291 -15.00 -8.01 7.45
CA GLU A 291 -13.97 -7.66 6.48
C GLU A 291 -13.39 -6.27 6.72
N LEU A 292 -12.06 -6.21 6.64
CA LEU A 292 -11.30 -4.99 6.44
C LEU A 292 -10.75 -5.04 5.01
N GLU A 293 -11.34 -4.23 4.12
CA GLU A 293 -11.05 -4.29 2.68
C GLU A 293 -9.59 -3.96 2.34
N ARG A 294 -9.16 -4.16 1.09
CA ARG A 294 -7.81 -3.78 0.65
C ARG A 294 -7.58 -2.28 0.84
N HIS A 295 -6.61 -1.93 1.68
CA HIS A 295 -6.26 -0.53 1.99
C HIS A 295 -4.78 -0.40 2.35
N THR A 296 -4.35 0.84 2.60
CA THR A 296 -3.07 1.18 3.24
C THR A 296 -3.32 2.16 4.38
N ASP A 297 -2.48 2.13 5.40
CA ASP A 297 -2.47 3.11 6.50
C ASP A 297 -1.43 4.21 6.25
N GLN A 298 -1.18 4.60 4.99
CA GLN A 298 -0.19 5.65 4.66
C GLN A 298 -0.55 7.04 5.21
N VAL A 299 -1.75 7.22 5.77
CA VAL A 299 -2.14 8.43 6.51
C VAL A 299 -1.33 8.59 7.80
N ASP A 300 -0.79 7.50 8.35
CA ASP A 300 0.14 7.52 9.48
C ASP A 300 1.57 7.81 8.97
N PRO A 301 2.13 9.02 9.21
CA PRO A 301 3.45 9.40 8.71
C PRO A 301 4.59 8.72 9.47
N ASP A 302 4.32 8.16 10.65
CA ASP A 302 5.33 7.50 11.49
C ASP A 302 5.48 6.02 11.12
N SER A 303 4.50 5.45 10.40
CA SER A 303 4.56 4.05 9.99
C SER A 303 5.82 3.79 9.16
N GLY A 304 6.54 2.72 9.49
CA GLY A 304 7.66 2.24 8.69
C GLY A 304 8.70 1.44 9.44
N ILE A 305 9.73 1.04 8.72
CA ILE A 305 10.73 0.06 9.19
C ILE A 305 12.11 0.65 9.46
N LYS A 306 12.36 1.90 9.05
CA LYS A 306 13.61 2.61 9.33
C LYS A 306 13.66 3.10 10.77
N ASN A 307 14.86 3.29 11.33
CA ASN A 307 15.03 3.89 12.65
C ASN A 307 14.25 5.21 12.78
N GLY A 308 13.53 5.37 13.89
CA GLY A 308 12.63 6.51 14.13
C GLY A 308 11.26 6.40 13.45
N LYS A 309 10.96 5.27 12.80
CA LYS A 309 9.61 4.90 12.35
C LYS A 309 9.02 3.82 13.25
N VAL A 310 7.75 3.51 13.03
CA VAL A 310 6.96 2.60 13.86
C VAL A 310 6.56 1.35 13.06
N MET A 311 6.99 0.19 13.55
CA MET A 311 6.61 -1.14 13.04
C MET A 311 5.34 -1.64 13.75
N ARG A 312 4.48 -2.39 13.05
CA ARG A 312 3.28 -3.00 13.63
C ARG A 312 3.42 -4.50 13.76
N LEU A 313 3.29 -4.99 14.99
CA LEU A 313 3.32 -6.41 15.33
C LEU A 313 1.91 -6.90 15.65
N HIS A 314 1.60 -8.11 15.20
CA HIS A 314 0.35 -8.82 15.45
C HIS A 314 0.62 -10.13 16.20
N PHE A 315 -0.07 -10.32 17.32
CA PHE A 315 -0.10 -11.55 18.10
C PHE A 315 -1.54 -12.09 18.09
N PRO A 316 -1.82 -13.19 17.39
CA PRO A 316 -3.16 -13.78 17.37
C PRO A 316 -3.54 -14.35 18.74
N ILE A 317 -4.65 -13.86 19.31
CA ILE A 317 -5.24 -14.34 20.57
C ILE A 317 -6.32 -15.37 20.26
N ILE A 318 -7.34 -14.95 19.51
CA ILE A 318 -8.39 -15.80 18.95
C ILE A 318 -8.29 -15.68 17.44
N THR A 319 -8.13 -16.83 16.78
CA THR A 319 -8.07 -16.95 15.32
C THR A 319 -8.69 -18.29 14.92
N ASN A 320 -8.91 -18.51 13.63
CA ASN A 320 -9.45 -19.75 13.08
C ASN A 320 -9.01 -19.91 11.61
N ASP A 321 -9.18 -21.11 11.04
CA ASP A 321 -8.77 -21.42 9.66
C ASP A 321 -9.55 -20.63 8.58
N SER A 322 -10.60 -19.91 8.98
CA SER A 322 -11.40 -19.04 8.10
C SER A 322 -11.04 -17.54 8.26
N VAL A 323 -10.03 -17.22 9.06
CA VAL A 323 -9.41 -15.89 9.09
C VAL A 323 -8.29 -15.84 8.08
N MET A 324 -8.42 -15.00 7.06
CA MET A 324 -7.41 -14.82 6.03
C MET A 324 -6.88 -13.38 6.04
N PHE A 325 -5.57 -13.23 6.15
CA PHE A 325 -4.87 -11.99 5.85
C PHE A 325 -4.34 -12.07 4.42
N THR A 326 -4.59 -11.03 3.64
CA THR A 326 -4.04 -10.88 2.30
C THR A 326 -3.16 -9.64 2.27
N THR A 327 -1.93 -9.79 1.81
CA THR A 327 -1.05 -8.67 1.46
C THR A 327 -0.58 -8.78 0.02
N TRP A 328 -0.08 -7.67 -0.51
CA TRP A 328 0.53 -7.62 -1.83
C TRP A 328 1.98 -7.18 -1.69
N ASN A 329 2.87 -8.04 -2.17
CA ASN A 329 4.30 -7.73 -2.23
C ASN A 329 4.57 -6.63 -3.25
N VAL A 330 5.79 -6.08 -3.20
CA VAL A 330 6.20 -4.98 -4.07
C VAL A 330 6.17 -5.36 -5.55
N ASP A 331 6.34 -6.64 -5.89
CA ASP A 331 6.26 -7.14 -7.26
C ASP A 331 4.82 -7.41 -7.74
N GLY A 332 3.82 -7.10 -6.91
CA GLY A 332 2.40 -7.33 -7.17
C GLY A 332 1.92 -8.73 -6.80
N THR A 333 2.79 -9.63 -6.34
CA THR A 333 2.35 -10.97 -5.93
C THR A 333 1.52 -10.91 -4.65
N LYS A 334 0.44 -11.69 -4.64
CA LYS A 334 -0.48 -11.79 -3.51
C LYS A 334 0.04 -12.83 -2.51
N LYS A 335 0.12 -12.46 -1.23
CA LYS A 335 0.45 -13.36 -0.12
C LYS A 335 -0.80 -13.54 0.74
N GLU A 336 -1.20 -14.79 0.96
CA GLU A 336 -2.37 -15.16 1.77
C GLU A 336 -1.92 -15.98 2.96
N ILE A 337 -2.25 -15.52 4.17
CA ILE A 337 -1.72 -16.07 5.42
C ILE A 337 -2.84 -16.26 6.45
N HIS A 338 -2.80 -17.42 7.09
CA HIS A 338 -3.50 -17.70 8.34
C HIS A 338 -2.52 -17.55 9.50
N MET A 339 -2.61 -16.44 10.22
CA MET A 339 -1.79 -16.23 11.42
C MET A 339 -2.29 -17.14 12.54
N LYS A 340 -1.41 -17.95 13.13
CA LYS A 340 -1.77 -18.89 14.19
C LYS A 340 -1.58 -18.28 15.56
N ARG A 341 -2.36 -18.79 16.52
CA ARG A 341 -2.23 -18.45 17.93
C ARG A 341 -0.80 -18.69 18.41
N GLY A 342 -0.28 -17.76 19.21
CA GLY A 342 1.08 -17.83 19.77
C GLY A 342 2.19 -17.34 18.85
N GLU A 343 1.90 -17.07 17.58
CA GLU A 343 2.87 -16.48 16.65
C GLU A 343 2.95 -14.95 16.80
N CYS A 344 4.07 -14.39 16.32
CA CYS A 344 4.26 -12.95 16.17
C CYS A 344 4.49 -12.62 14.69
N TRP A 345 3.76 -11.63 14.18
CA TRP A 345 3.79 -11.25 12.78
C TRP A 345 4.03 -9.75 12.62
N TYR A 346 4.99 -9.38 11.78
CA TYR A 346 5.15 -8.01 11.30
C TYR A 346 4.21 -7.77 10.11
N LEU A 347 3.49 -6.64 10.12
CA LEU A 347 2.70 -6.15 9.00
C LEU A 347 3.15 -4.73 8.62
N ASP A 348 3.62 -4.55 7.38
CA ASP A 348 3.86 -3.21 6.85
C ASP A 348 2.56 -2.59 6.35
N THR A 349 1.94 -1.78 7.20
CA THR A 349 0.64 -1.17 6.92
C THR A 349 0.68 -0.10 5.85
N ARG A 350 1.86 0.34 5.40
CA ARG A 350 2.01 1.25 4.25
C ARG A 350 1.73 0.54 2.93
N LYS A 351 1.79 -0.80 2.92
CA LYS A 351 1.52 -1.65 1.76
C LYS A 351 0.06 -2.13 1.75
N PRO A 352 -0.47 -2.51 0.57
CA PRO A 352 -1.83 -3.02 0.46
C PRO A 352 -2.03 -4.25 1.34
N HIS A 353 -3.07 -4.21 2.17
CA HIS A 353 -3.44 -5.32 3.02
C HIS A 353 -4.95 -5.39 3.23
N ARG A 354 -5.43 -6.60 3.54
CA ARG A 354 -6.84 -6.95 3.75
C ARG A 354 -6.93 -8.04 4.81
N ALA A 355 -8.01 -8.05 5.59
CA ALA A 355 -8.33 -9.15 6.50
C ALA A 355 -9.80 -9.54 6.38
N ILE A 356 -10.09 -10.83 6.30
CA ILE A 356 -11.46 -11.36 6.28
C ILE A 356 -11.62 -12.48 7.31
N ASN A 357 -12.74 -12.50 8.02
CA ASN A 357 -13.14 -13.57 8.93
C ASN A 357 -14.49 -14.15 8.47
N THR A 358 -14.44 -15.22 7.66
CA THR A 358 -15.63 -15.98 7.27
C THR A 358 -15.99 -17.06 8.28
N GLY A 359 -15.24 -17.16 9.39
CA GLY A 359 -15.47 -18.11 10.46
C GLY A 359 -16.70 -17.80 11.31
N LYS A 360 -16.93 -18.66 12.31
CA LYS A 360 -18.06 -18.56 13.25
C LYS A 360 -17.70 -17.90 14.59
N THR A 361 -16.42 -17.63 14.81
CA THR A 361 -15.91 -17.02 16.04
C THR A 361 -15.23 -15.69 15.73
N ASP A 362 -15.22 -14.80 16.72
CA ASP A 362 -14.45 -13.56 16.64
C ASP A 362 -12.96 -13.85 16.40
N ARG A 363 -12.31 -12.97 15.65
CA ARG A 363 -10.86 -12.89 15.60
C ARG A 363 -10.40 -11.78 16.52
N LEU A 364 -9.49 -12.06 17.45
CA LEU A 364 -8.85 -11.09 18.33
C LEU A 364 -7.33 -11.16 18.18
N HIS A 365 -6.69 -10.05 17.84
CA HIS A 365 -5.22 -9.93 17.86
C HIS A 365 -4.82 -8.86 18.88
N LEU A 366 -3.78 -9.13 19.67
CA LEU A 366 -3.00 -8.08 20.32
C LEU A 366 -2.10 -7.44 19.25
N VAL A 367 -2.18 -6.13 19.11
CA VAL A 367 -1.43 -5.36 18.12
C VAL A 367 -0.56 -4.35 18.85
N VAL A 368 0.74 -4.46 18.62
CA VAL A 368 1.76 -3.64 19.28
C VAL A 368 2.49 -2.86 18.20
N ASP A 369 2.30 -1.55 18.20
CA ASP A 369 3.13 -0.64 17.42
C ASP A 369 4.43 -0.40 18.22
N VAL A 370 5.59 -0.62 17.61
CA VAL A 370 6.92 -0.55 18.26
C VAL A 370 7.86 0.35 17.48
N ASP A 371 8.83 0.95 18.16
CA ASP A 371 9.86 1.72 17.48
C ASP A 371 10.73 0.79 16.63
N ALA A 372 11.00 1.18 15.40
CA ALA A 372 11.84 0.40 14.50
C ALA A 372 13.32 0.58 14.88
N ASN A 373 14.02 -0.53 15.09
CA ASN A 373 15.45 -0.58 15.41
C ASN A 373 16.09 -1.87 14.87
N ASP A 374 17.42 -1.99 14.95
CA ASP A 374 18.12 -3.16 14.42
C ASP A 374 17.75 -4.46 15.13
N ASN A 375 17.46 -4.43 16.44
CA ASN A 375 17.10 -5.64 17.21
C ASN A 375 15.76 -6.22 16.76
N ILE A 376 14.73 -5.38 16.62
CA ILE A 376 13.41 -5.85 16.16
C ILE A 376 13.45 -6.25 14.68
N ARG A 377 14.22 -5.54 13.84
CA ARG A 377 14.42 -5.95 12.44
C ARG A 377 15.17 -7.26 12.32
N GLY A 378 16.11 -7.55 13.21
CA GLY A 378 16.82 -8.83 13.26
C GLY A 378 15.92 -10.04 13.51
N LEU A 379 14.65 -9.85 13.88
CA LEU A 379 13.66 -10.90 14.01
C LEU A 379 12.91 -11.20 12.69
N LEU A 380 13.06 -10.36 11.66
CA LEU A 380 12.51 -10.61 10.32
C LEU A 380 13.37 -11.69 9.65
N CYS A 381 12.73 -12.79 9.25
CA CYS A 381 13.39 -13.94 8.62
C CYS A 381 13.71 -13.73 7.15
#